data_AF-A0A821L5Y3-F1
#
_entry.id   AF-A0A821L5Y3-F1
#
_cell.length_a   1.000
_cell.length_b   1.000
_cell.length_c   1.000
_cell.angle_alpha   90.00
_cell.angle_beta   90.00
_cell.angle_gamma   90.00
#
_symmetry.space_group_name_H-M   'P 1'
#
loop_
_entity.id
_entity.type
_entity.pdbx_description
1 polymer ?
#
loop_
_entity_poly.entity_id
_entity_poly.type
_entity_poly.pdbx_seq_one_letter_code
_entity_poly.pdbx_strand_id
1 'polypeptide(L)' 'MSDDQIVLLSTEVDAFVEALEPFEVEDIGKPRWHTQHEYIEKLNMQAILDANRNTHEYVREVIVNNDK' A
#
# COMPACT_ATOMS: atom_id res chain seq x y z
N MET A 1 -22.75 -4.55 13.01
CA MET A 1 -22.07 -3.27 12.73
C MET A 1 -21.43 -3.44 11.37
N SER A 2 -21.70 -2.54 10.44
CA SER A 2 -21.28 -2.71 9.04
C SER A 2 -19.78 -2.41 8.93
N ASP A 3 -18.96 -3.45 9.03
CA ASP A 3 -17.50 -3.37 8.94
C ASP A 3 -17.05 -3.28 7.48
N ASP A 4 -17.46 -2.20 6.80
CA ASP A 4 -16.82 -1.78 5.56
C ASP A 4 -15.67 -0.83 5.90
N GLN A 5 -14.74 -1.32 6.74
CA GLN A 5 -13.53 -0.61 7.10
C GLN A 5 -12.67 -0.47 5.84
N ILE A 6 -12.53 0.76 5.37
CA ILE A 6 -11.66 1.13 4.25
C ILE A 6 -10.51 1.94 4.86
N VAL A 7 -9.28 1.47 4.64
CA VAL A 7 -8.06 2.14 5.11
C VAL A 7 -7.54 3.09 4.03
N LEU A 8 -7.70 2.71 2.76
CA LEU A 8 -7.30 3.51 1.61
C LEU A 8 -8.39 3.56 0.54
N LEU A 9 -8.61 4.74 -0.02
CA LEU A 9 -9.34 4.91 -1.26
C LEU A 9 -8.49 4.40 -2.44
N SER A 10 -9.14 3.99 -3.53
CA SER A 10 -8.43 3.50 -4.73
C SER A 10 -7.38 4.49 -5.25
N THR A 11 -7.70 5.80 -5.23
CA THR A 11 -6.76 6.86 -5.63
C THR A 11 -5.54 6.97 -4.72
N GLU A 12 -5.69 6.65 -3.42
CA GLU A 12 -4.57 6.63 -2.48
C GLU A 12 -3.71 5.37 -2.69
N VAL A 13 -4.33 4.24 -3.02
CA VAL A 13 -3.60 3.02 -3.42
C VAL A 13 -2.75 3.31 -4.65
N ASP A 14 -3.33 3.91 -5.70
CA ASP A 14 -2.62 4.25 -6.93
C ASP A 14 -1.42 5.17 -6.64
N ALA A 15 -1.66 6.28 -5.91
CA ALA A 15 -0.62 7.25 -5.57
C ALA A 15 0.49 6.64 -4.71
N PHE A 16 0.15 5.77 -3.76
CA PHE A 16 1.14 5.16 -2.87
C PHE A 16 1.98 4.12 -3.58
N VAL A 17 1.38 3.29 -4.44
CA VAL A 17 2.11 2.29 -5.24
C VAL A 17 3.02 2.97 -6.26
N GLU A 18 2.53 4.04 -6.92
CA GLU A 18 3.33 4.82 -7.87
C GLU A 18 4.55 5.47 -7.18
N ALA A 19 4.36 5.97 -5.96
CA ALA A 19 5.42 6.60 -5.17
C ALA A 19 6.49 5.62 -4.63
N LEU A 20 6.27 4.29 -4.74
CA LEU A 20 7.24 3.31 -4.25
C LEU A 20 8.55 3.38 -5.06
N GLU A 21 9.67 3.60 -4.38
CA GLU A 21 11.00 3.63 -4.96
C GLU A 21 11.97 2.69 -4.24
N PRO A 22 13.02 2.19 -4.92
CA PRO A 22 14.11 1.49 -4.25
C PRO A 22 14.91 2.44 -3.37
N PHE A 23 15.45 1.92 -2.26
CA PHE A 23 16.32 2.65 -1.35
C PHE A 23 17.68 1.99 -1.28
N GLU A 24 18.73 2.80 -1.30
CA GLU A 24 20.07 2.36 -0.92
C GLU A 24 20.15 2.12 0.59
N VAL A 25 21.08 1.28 1.03
CA VAL A 25 21.21 0.88 2.44
C VAL A 25 21.47 2.09 3.34
N GLU A 26 22.22 3.08 2.86
CA GLU A 26 22.55 4.30 3.58
C GLU A 26 21.34 5.23 3.75
N ASP A 27 20.26 5.02 3.00
CA ASP A 27 19.03 5.81 3.08
C ASP A 27 17.99 5.23 4.07
N ILE A 28 18.22 4.01 4.56
CA ILE A 28 17.33 3.38 5.54
C ILE A 28 17.28 4.22 6.83
N GLY A 29 16.08 4.45 7.34
CA GLY A 29 15.85 5.28 8.54
C GLY A 29 15.92 6.80 8.28
N LYS A 30 16.20 7.25 7.06
CA LYS A 30 16.03 8.66 6.70
C LYS A 30 14.54 9.01 6.59
N PRO A 31 14.15 10.30 6.69
CA PRO A 31 12.75 10.70 6.61
C PRO A 31 12.00 10.16 5.39
N ARG A 32 12.65 10.15 4.22
CA ARG A 32 12.08 9.61 2.97
C ARG A 32 11.72 8.13 3.08
N TRP A 33 12.59 7.34 3.70
CA TRP A 33 12.34 5.92 3.96
C TRP A 33 11.16 5.72 4.92
N HIS A 34 11.10 6.51 5.99
CA HIS A 34 9.97 6.46 6.94
C HIS A 34 8.64 6.75 6.26
N THR A 35 8.58 7.77 5.40
CA THR A 35 7.36 8.10 4.65
C THR A 35 6.92 6.93 3.76
N GLN A 36 7.83 6.31 2.99
CA GLN A 36 7.47 5.14 2.18
C GLN A 36 7.05 3.96 3.04
N HIS A 37 7.68 3.75 4.20
CA HIS A 37 7.31 2.69 5.12
C HIS A 37 5.85 2.87 5.60
N GLU A 38 5.40 4.09 5.88
CA GLU A 38 4.00 4.35 6.22
C GLU A 38 3.04 4.03 5.07
N TYR A 39 3.43 4.29 3.82
CA TYR A 39 2.62 3.93 2.64
C TYR A 39 2.48 2.41 2.53
N ILE A 40 3.59 1.68 2.68
CA ILE A 40 3.62 0.21 2.64
C ILE A 40 2.71 -0.38 3.73
N GLU A 41 2.76 0.14 4.96
CA GLU A 41 1.91 -0.34 6.06
C GLU A 41 0.42 -0.15 5.76
N LYS A 42 0.03 1.00 5.18
CA LYS A 42 -1.37 1.25 4.81
C LYS A 42 -1.84 0.36 3.66
N LEU A 43 -1.00 0.17 2.64
CA LEU A 43 -1.26 -0.76 1.54
C LEU A 43 -1.46 -2.18 2.06
N ASN A 44 -0.61 -2.63 2.99
CA ASN A 44 -0.70 -3.94 3.62
C ASN A 44 -2.00 -4.09 4.42
N MET A 45 -2.37 -3.10 5.24
CA MET A 45 -3.63 -3.12 5.98
C MET A 45 -4.85 -3.24 5.06
N GLN A 46 -4.88 -2.49 3.96
CA GLN A 46 -5.99 -2.58 2.99
C GLN A 46 -6.01 -3.95 2.30
N ALA A 47 -4.87 -4.49 1.87
CA ALA A 47 -4.79 -5.80 1.25
C ALA A 47 -5.27 -6.94 2.19
N ILE A 48 -4.93 -6.87 3.47
CA ILE A 48 -5.41 -7.82 4.48
C ILE A 48 -6.93 -7.73 4.64
N LEU A 49 -7.51 -6.53 4.62
CA LEU A 49 -8.96 -6.35 4.70
C LEU A 49 -9.66 -6.92 3.45
N ASP A 50 -9.13 -6.66 2.26
CA ASP A 50 -9.67 -7.19 1.01
C ASP A 50 -9.67 -8.73 1.02
N ALA A 51 -8.54 -9.33 1.42
CA ALA A 51 -8.39 -10.77 1.53
C ALA A 51 -9.35 -11.39 2.57
N ASN A 52 -9.46 -10.79 3.76
CA ASN A 52 -10.35 -11.28 4.81
C ASN A 52 -11.83 -11.23 4.40
N ARG A 53 -12.20 -10.25 3.57
CA ARG A 53 -13.57 -10.14 3.03
C ARG A 53 -13.81 -11.05 1.82
N ASN A 54 -12.78 -11.71 1.30
CA ASN A 54 -12.80 -12.38 -0.01
C ASN A 54 -13.35 -11.45 -1.11
N THR A 55 -13.01 -10.16 -1.02
CA THR A 55 -13.38 -9.15 -2.02
C THR A 55 -12.25 -8.99 -3.03
N HIS A 56 -12.47 -8.09 -3.99
CA HIS A 56 -11.47 -7.75 -4.99
C HIS A 56 -10.18 -7.21 -4.35
N GLU A 57 -9.04 -7.82 -4.67
CA GLU A 57 -7.72 -7.50 -4.11
C GLU A 57 -7.06 -6.34 -4.87
N TYR A 58 -7.64 -5.14 -4.80
CA TYR A 58 -7.23 -3.99 -5.62
C TYR A 58 -5.75 -3.62 -5.44
N VAL A 59 -5.26 -3.62 -4.19
CA VAL A 59 -3.84 -3.32 -3.89
C VAL A 59 -2.90 -4.27 -4.63
N ARG A 60 -3.22 -5.56 -4.67
CA ARG A 60 -2.41 -6.58 -5.36
C ARG A 60 -2.37 -6.32 -6.86
N GLU A 61 -3.51 -5.99 -7.46
CA GLU A 61 -3.59 -5.71 -8.89
C GLU A 61 -2.78 -4.49 -9.29
N VAL A 62 -2.86 -3.40 -8.51
CA VAL A 62 -2.10 -2.18 -8.78
C VAL A 62 -0.59 -2.44 -8.68
N ILE A 63 -0.12 -3.21 -7.69
CA ILE A 63 1.30 -3.57 -7.55
C ILE A 63 1.79 -4.35 -8.79
N VAL A 64 1.06 -5.40 -9.18
CA VAL A 64 1.42 -6.22 -10.35
C VAL A 64 1.41 -5.39 -11.64
N ASN A 65 0.46 -4.48 -11.80
CA ASN A 65 0.35 -3.63 -12.99
C ASN A 65 1.43 -2.55 -13.06
N ASN A 66 2.02 -2.15 -11.93
CA ASN A 66 3.10 -1.16 -11.87
C ASN A 66 4.50 -1.81 -11.95
N ASP A 67 4.59 -3.12 -12.20
CA ASP A 67 5.83 -3.91 -12.18
C ASP A 67 6.66 -3.68 -10.90
N LYS A 68 5.98 -3.48 -9.76
CA LYS A 68 6.60 -3.29 -8.44
C LYS A 68 6.76 -4.63 -7.71
#